data_AF-W7Q5D8-F1
#
_entry.id   AF-W7Q5D8-F1
#
_cell.length_a   1.000
_cell.length_b   1.000
_cell.length_c   1.000
_cell.angle_alpha   90.00
_cell.angle_beta   90.00
_cell.angle_gamma   90.00
#
_symmetry.space_group_name_H-M   'P 1'
#
loop_
_entity.id
_entity.type
_entity.pdbx_description
1 polymer ?
#
loop_
_entity_poly.entity_id
_entity_poly.type
_entity_poly.pdbx_seq_one_letter_code
_entity_poly.pdbx_strand_id
1 'polypeptide(L)' 'MTIGSVSIQTNADTSGHWTIESNEIDISALNNGSLTVTVIQTDAAGNESSSATQDITLDNSAPSAPVITTPIEGDGIVNA' A
#
# COMPACT_ATOMS: atom_id res chain seq x y z
N MET A 1 -2.15 -11.67 -10.60
CA MET A 1 -1.49 -10.40 -10.22
C MET A 1 -0.82 -10.59 -8.86
N THR A 2 0.31 -9.94 -8.62
CA THR A 2 0.99 -9.94 -7.32
C THR A 2 1.31 -8.53 -6.86
N ILE A 3 1.31 -8.29 -5.54
CA ILE A 3 1.81 -7.08 -4.88
C ILE A 3 2.81 -7.50 -3.81
N GLY A 4 4.11 -7.31 -4.06
CA GLY A 4 5.14 -7.92 -3.21
C GLY A 4 4.98 -9.45 -3.18
N SER A 5 4.65 -10.02 -2.01
CA SER A 5 4.38 -11.45 -1.84
C SER A 5 2.90 -11.85 -1.85
N VAL A 6 1.96 -10.90 -1.94
CA VAL A 6 0.52 -11.17 -1.96
C VAL A 6 0.06 -11.42 -3.40
N SER A 7 -0.73 -12.47 -3.62
CA SER A 7 -1.26 -12.84 -4.95
C SER A 7 -2.78 -12.74 -4.99
N ILE A 8 -3.31 -12.19 -6.09
CA ILE A 8 -4.74 -12.05 -6.33
C ILE A 8 -5.08 -12.28 -7.81
N GLN A 9 -6.28 -12.81 -8.05
CA GLN A 9 -6.89 -12.87 -9.37
C GLN A 9 -8.09 -11.94 -9.43
N THR A 10 -8.20 -11.22 -10.53
CA THR A 10 -9.38 -10.43 -10.90
C THR A 10 -9.69 -10.66 -12.37
N ASN A 11 -10.91 -10.38 -12.79
CA ASN A 11 -11.32 -10.45 -14.18
C ASN A 11 -11.29 -9.04 -14.78
N ALA A 12 -10.69 -8.91 -15.96
CA ALA A 12 -10.82 -7.69 -16.74
C ALA A 12 -12.23 -7.61 -17.36
N ASP A 13 -12.72 -6.39 -17.54
CA ASP A 13 -13.94 -6.09 -18.27
C ASP A 13 -13.78 -6.26 -19.79
N THR A 14 -14.83 -5.99 -20.55
CA THR A 14 -14.84 -6.12 -22.01
C THR A 14 -13.88 -5.17 -22.73
N SER A 15 -13.34 -4.17 -22.03
CA SER A 15 -12.35 -3.21 -22.52
C SER A 15 -10.94 -3.50 -22.00
N GLY A 16 -10.76 -4.57 -21.23
CA GLY A 16 -9.46 -4.95 -20.65
C GLY A 16 -9.11 -4.21 -19.36
N HIS A 17 -10.03 -3.42 -18.80
CA HIS A 17 -9.82 -2.76 -17.52
C HIS A 17 -10.19 -3.69 -16.38
N TRP A 18 -9.49 -3.57 -15.26
CA TRP A 18 -9.77 -4.31 -14.05
C TRP A 18 -9.67 -3.37 -12.86
N THR A 19 -10.37 -3.70 -11.79
CA THR A 19 -10.30 -2.97 -10.54
C THR A 19 -10.20 -3.99 -9.41
N ILE A 20 -9.41 -3.66 -8.40
CA ILE A 20 -9.31 -4.40 -7.16
C ILE A 20 -9.56 -3.39 -6.07
N GLU A 21 -10.58 -3.64 -5.28
CA GLU A 21 -10.94 -2.79 -4.15
C GLU A 21 -10.00 -3.09 -2.97
N SER A 22 -9.73 -2.09 -2.12
CA SER A 22 -8.77 -2.24 -1.02
C SER A 22 -9.18 -3.29 0.03
N ASN A 23 -10.44 -3.70 0.08
CA ASN A 23 -10.92 -4.77 0.95
C ASN A 23 -10.67 -6.18 0.38
N GLU A 24 -10.34 -6.29 -0.90
CA GLU A 24 -10.08 -7.57 -1.58
C GLU A 24 -8.62 -8.02 -1.43
N ILE A 25 -7.74 -7.12 -0.99
CA ILE A 25 -6.32 -7.39 -0.82
C ILE A 25 -5.78 -6.77 0.48
N ASP A 26 -5.20 -7.62 1.33
CA ASP A 26 -4.51 -7.16 2.54
C ASP A 26 -3.00 -7.16 2.32
N ILE A 27 -2.42 -5.96 2.31
CA ILE A 27 -0.97 -5.73 2.23
C ILE A 27 -0.39 -5.20 3.55
N SER A 28 -1.21 -5.08 4.61
CA SER A 28 -0.80 -4.47 5.89
C SER A 28 0.30 -5.25 6.60
N ALA A 29 0.39 -6.56 6.37
CA ALA A 29 1.42 -7.44 6.90
C ALA A 29 2.76 -7.37 6.12
N LEU A 30 2.81 -6.65 5.00
CA LEU A 30 4.06 -6.46 4.26
C LEU A 30 4.95 -5.41 4.94
N ASN A 31 6.25 -5.50 4.69
CA ASN A 31 7.20 -4.51 5.18
C ASN A 31 6.97 -3.16 4.46
N ASN A 32 7.10 -2.07 5.22
CA ASN A 32 7.14 -0.73 4.63
C ASN A 32 8.29 -0.60 3.61
N GLY A 33 8.09 0.23 2.61
CA GLY A 33 9.03 0.45 1.52
C GLY A 33 8.41 0.24 0.15
N SER A 34 9.26 0.04 -0.86
CA SER A 34 8.83 -0.18 -2.24
C SER A 34 8.24 -1.57 -2.42
N LEU A 35 7.06 -1.65 -3.00
CA LEU A 35 6.39 -2.88 -3.43
C LEU A 35 6.19 -2.81 -4.95
N THR A 36 6.46 -3.91 -5.63
CA THR A 36 6.19 -4.03 -7.07
C THR A 36 4.88 -4.78 -7.28
N VAL A 37 3.97 -4.15 -8.02
CA VAL A 37 2.75 -4.74 -8.55
C VAL A 37 3.08 -5.38 -9.89
N THR A 38 2.71 -6.65 -10.09
CA THR A 38 2.90 -7.38 -11.35
C THR A 38 1.59 -7.96 -11.85
N VAL A 39 1.26 -7.72 -13.12
CA VAL A 39 0.01 -8.15 -13.76
C VAL A 39 0.32 -8.96 -15.00
N ILE A 40 -0.34 -10.11 -15.13
CA ILE A 40 -0.34 -10.99 -16.30
C ILE A 40 -1.80 -11.28 -16.61
N GLN A 41 -2.17 -11.20 -17.89
CA GLN A 41 -3.49 -11.56 -18.38
C GLN A 41 -3.40 -12.91 -19.10
N THR A 42 -4.38 -13.78 -18.86
CA THR A 42 -4.54 -15.04 -19.60
C THR A 42 -5.82 -14.98 -20.41
N ASP A 43 -5.77 -15.28 -21.70
CA ASP A 43 -6.96 -15.37 -22.54
C ASP A 43 -7.71 -16.70 -22.38
N ALA A 44 -8.87 -16.84 -23.02
CA ALA A 44 -9.69 -18.06 -22.93
C ALA A 44 -9.03 -19.30 -23.57
N ALA A 45 -8.03 -19.11 -24.44
CA ALA A 45 -7.25 -20.19 -25.04
C ALA A 45 -6.02 -20.56 -24.19
N GLY A 46 -5.76 -19.85 -23.08
CA GLY A 46 -4.65 -20.09 -22.18
C GLY A 46 -3.36 -19.33 -22.54
N ASN A 47 -3.41 -18.38 -23.46
CA ASN A 47 -2.22 -17.57 -23.80
C ASN A 47 -2.02 -16.48 -22.74
N GLU A 48 -0.78 -16.32 -22.26
CA GLU A 48 -0.41 -15.28 -21.31
C GLU A 48 0.17 -14.04 -22.00
N SER A 49 -0.17 -12.87 -21.47
CA SER A 49 0.43 -11.60 -21.86
C SER A 49 1.84 -11.46 -21.29
N SER A 50 2.62 -10.51 -21.83
CA SER A 50 3.80 -10.00 -21.12
C SER A 50 3.40 -9.41 -19.76
N SER A 51 4.31 -9.47 -18.78
CA SER A 51 4.06 -8.88 -17.46
C SER A 51 4.11 -7.36 -17.50
N ALA A 52 3.06 -6.71 -17.01
CA ALA A 52 3.05 -5.29 -16.71
C ALA A 52 3.40 -5.06 -15.24
N THR A 53 4.24 -4.07 -14.95
CA THR A 53 4.72 -3.79 -13.58
C THR A 53 4.52 -2.33 -13.19
N GLN A 54 4.19 -2.09 -11.92
CA GLN A 54 4.10 -0.76 -11.32
C GLN A 54 4.65 -0.79 -9.90
N ASP A 55 5.54 0.13 -9.56
CA ASP A 55 6.03 0.28 -8.19
C ASP A 55 5.12 1.21 -7.38
N ILE A 56 4.89 0.85 -6.11
CA ILE A 56 4.15 1.61 -5.11
C ILE A 56 4.93 1.64 -3.79
N THR A 57 4.60 2.55 -2.89
CA THR A 57 5.21 2.62 -1.55
C THR A 57 4.18 2.27 -0.48
N LEU A 58 4.53 1.34 0.40
CA LEU A 58 3.78 1.08 1.63
C LEU A 58 4.43 1.83 2.78
N ASP A 59 3.63 2.63 3.49
CA ASP A 59 4.06 3.31 4.72
C ASP A 59 2.97 3.22 5.79
N ASN A 60 3.13 2.26 6.69
CA ASN A 60 2.32 2.09 7.90
C ASN A 60 2.99 2.68 9.14
N SER A 61 4.02 3.52 8.98
CA SER A 61 4.77 4.09 10.11
C SER A 61 3.93 5.16 10.80
N ALA A 62 3.63 4.97 12.09
CA ALA A 62 2.96 6.00 12.88
C ALA A 62 3.90 7.21 13.07
N PRO A 63 3.38 8.45 13.05
CA PRO A 63 4.18 9.63 13.37
C PRO A 63 4.63 9.60 14.84
N SER A 64 5.79 10.20 15.12
CA SER A 64 6.27 10.39 16.48
C SER A 64 5.28 11.22 17.30
N ALA A 65 5.03 10.80 18.54
CA ALA A 65 4.22 11.57 19.46
C ALA A 65 4.84 12.96 19.72
N PRO A 66 4.04 14.04 19.77
CA PRO A 66 4.55 15.34 20.18
C PRO A 66 5.04 15.27 21.63
N VAL A 67 6.21 15.83 21.89
CA VAL A 67 6.78 15.94 23.24
C VAL A 67 6.97 17.41 23.56
N ILE A 68 6.41 17.85 24.69
CA ILE A 68 6.71 19.15 25.29
C ILE A 68 7.88 18.96 26.26
N THR A 69 9.09 19.35 25.85
CA THR A 69 10.30 19.25 26.67
C THR A 69 10.70 20.57 27.32
N THR A 70 10.08 21.68 26.89
CA THR A 70 10.26 22.98 27.50
C THR A 70 9.25 23.17 28.63
N PRO A 71 9.69 23.57 29.84
CA PRO A 71 8.75 24.08 30.83
C PRO A 71 7.93 25.20 30.20
N ILE A 72 6.62 25.20 30.42
CA ILE A 72 5.77 26.34 30.04
C ILE A 72 6.29 27.61 30.72
N GLU A 73 6.85 27.47 31.94
CA GLU A 73 7.57 28.50 32.69
C GLU A 73 8.70 27.88 33.54
N GLY A 74 9.80 28.62 33.76
CA GLY A 74 10.99 28.14 34.48
C GLY A 74 10.93 28.30 36.00
N ASP A 75 9.90 28.96 36.53
CA ASP A 75 9.71 29.25 37.96
C ASP A 75 8.63 28.38 38.63
N GLY A 76 7.97 27.49 37.86
CA GLY A 76 6.96 26.56 38.36
C GLY A 76 5.56 27.16 38.55
N ILE A 77 5.30 28.36 38.03
CA ILE A 77 3.96 28.97 38.01
C ILE A 77 3.47 29.02 36.56
N VAL A 78 2.18 28.77 36.32
CA VAL A 78 1.57 29.03 35.01
C VAL A 78 0.77 30.31 35.12
N ASN A 79 1.21 31.34 34.41
CA ASN A 79 0.56 32.63 34.30
C ASN A 79 -0.41 32.59 33.10
N ALA A 80 -1.67 32.91 33.37
CA ALA A 80 -2.76 32.95 32.39
C ALA A 80 -2.85 34.29 31.67
#